data_AF-A0A7S3DMN9-F1
#
_entry.id   AF-A0A7S3DMN9-F1
#
_cell.length_a   1.000
_cell.length_b   1.000
_cell.length_c   1.000
_cell.angle_alpha   90.00
_cell.angle_beta   90.00
_cell.angle_gamma   90.00
#
_symmetry.space_group_name_H-M   'P 1'
#
loop_
_entity.id
_entity.type
_entity.pdbx_description
1 polymer ?
#
loop_
_entity_poly.entity_id
_entity_poly.type
_entity_poly.pdbx_seq_one_letter_code
_entity_poly.pdbx_strand_id
1 'polypeptide(L)'
;MMDQDDSDLVSVSEFSQEEDISQKDSDTDEGGKKKKKIKAEEIGSKESKSVFRAKMMVYLVLIVSCVTAATLTYFFTSDQEEDDFENDFKTFAEEISRVAKADLSAKFDVAESMSISTTSYAIERGDQFPYVTMPDFERRTQKAREMSGAELITVTPLCDTDIITQWESYAQLESSWIQEGLAVQGLSSVNPGPVPLNIHPLLVEGEEIPPNEGILKGMVAPCWQTGKAPINATIVNTDFLTWGTYLEVATAVVQARKGFISKIDDIPITEMGYFDYHDRRRLSGEYPHSFILQPVYKDFLGTSIIVGLYMLVVPWDIYFQDILPEGTDGVEVVLSDSCGGTYTYELLGPVGNLKGEGDLHNTEYDKHRVSSQLTDQGSATQCDYTLDIYPSDKLKNKYESKDPLIFA
;
A
#
# COMPACT_ATOMS: atom_id res chain seq x y z
N MET A 1 -18.42 -24.34 61.60
CA MET A 1 -17.96 -25.53 60.86
C MET A 1 -16.63 -25.10 60.24
N MET A 2 -15.51 -25.09 60.98
CA MET A 2 -14.74 -26.25 61.53
C MET A 2 -14.50 -27.26 60.39
N ASP A 3 -13.29 -27.57 59.92
CA ASP A 3 -11.89 -27.50 60.42
C ASP A 3 -10.96 -27.29 59.18
N GLN A 4 -9.84 -26.57 59.18
CA GLN A 4 -8.52 -26.72 59.85
C GLN A 4 -7.63 -27.90 59.39
N ASP A 5 -6.36 -27.54 59.14
CA ASP A 5 -5.11 -28.33 59.11
C ASP A 5 -4.93 -29.35 57.95
N ASP A 6 -3.75 -29.69 57.42
CA ASP A 6 -2.34 -29.27 57.51
C ASP A 6 -1.61 -30.06 56.38
N SER A 7 -0.65 -29.44 55.68
CA SER A 7 0.79 -29.77 55.63
C SER A 7 1.27 -31.17 55.13
N ASP A 8 2.35 -31.09 54.35
CA ASP A 8 3.50 -32.02 54.24
C ASP A 8 3.59 -33.12 53.17
N LEU A 9 4.45 -32.80 52.17
CA LEU A 9 5.73 -33.48 51.86
C LEU A 9 6.00 -34.85 52.50
N VAL A 10 6.14 -35.89 51.67
CA VAL A 10 6.90 -37.14 51.92
C VAL A 10 7.29 -37.71 50.53
N SER A 11 8.55 -37.70 50.04
CA SER A 11 9.74 -38.50 50.39
C SER A 11 9.49 -40.00 50.61
N VAL A 12 9.46 -40.78 49.53
CA VAL A 12 9.42 -42.25 49.66
C VAL A 12 10.84 -42.76 49.96
N SER A 13 10.97 -43.23 51.18
CA SER A 13 12.13 -43.82 51.83
C SER A 13 12.34 -45.30 51.49
N GLU A 14 13.58 -45.73 51.70
CA GLU A 14 13.99 -47.10 52.02
C GLU A 14 13.14 -47.73 53.14
N PHE A 15 12.90 -49.04 53.03
CA PHE A 15 12.87 -50.07 54.10
C PHE A 15 12.64 -51.42 53.37
N SER A 16 13.17 -52.57 53.75
CA SER A 16 13.37 -53.08 55.10
C SER A 16 14.38 -54.25 55.13
N GLN A 17 15.14 -54.29 56.23
CA GLN A 17 15.73 -55.48 56.88
C GLN A 17 14.61 -56.52 57.20
N GLU A 18 14.82 -57.80 57.50
CA GLU A 18 15.66 -58.52 58.49
C GLU A 18 15.33 -60.02 58.24
N GLU A 19 16.18 -61.02 58.47
CA GLU A 19 16.45 -61.63 59.78
C GLU A 19 17.61 -62.64 59.70
N ASP A 20 18.23 -62.76 60.87
CA ASP A 20 19.38 -63.54 61.28
C ASP A 20 19.05 -65.04 61.50
N ILE A 21 20.08 -65.89 61.63
CA ILE A 21 20.20 -67.06 62.54
C ILE A 21 21.38 -67.98 62.11
N SER A 22 22.46 -67.83 62.88
CA SER A 22 23.22 -68.87 63.59
C SER A 22 23.94 -70.03 62.85
N GLN A 23 25.28 -69.88 62.83
CA GLN A 23 26.35 -70.82 63.21
C GLN A 23 26.23 -72.33 62.91
N LYS A 24 27.26 -72.84 62.19
CA LYS A 24 28.07 -73.97 62.71
C LYS A 24 29.46 -74.04 62.07
N ASP A 25 30.45 -74.19 62.93
CA ASP A 25 31.87 -74.39 62.63
C ASP A 25 32.15 -75.63 61.77
N SER A 26 33.15 -75.55 60.91
CA SER A 26 34.18 -76.60 60.79
C SER A 26 35.37 -76.10 59.97
N ASP A 27 36.55 -76.23 60.58
CA ASP A 27 37.86 -76.12 59.99
C ASP A 27 37.97 -76.92 58.70
N THR A 28 38.53 -76.33 57.63
CA THR A 28 39.79 -76.78 56.99
C THR A 28 40.04 -76.04 55.66
N ASP A 29 41.34 -75.84 55.41
CA ASP A 29 42.00 -75.65 54.11
C ASP A 29 42.25 -74.21 53.59
N GLU A 30 43.38 -73.66 54.07
CA GLU A 30 43.93 -72.33 53.76
C GLU A 30 44.72 -72.24 52.43
N GLY A 31 44.80 -73.30 51.60
CA GLY A 31 45.66 -73.30 50.40
C GLY A 31 45.05 -72.71 49.12
N GLY A 32 43.71 -72.70 49.00
CA GLY A 32 43.02 -72.49 47.70
C GLY A 32 42.33 -71.13 47.47
N LYS A 33 42.07 -70.35 48.53
CA LYS A 33 41.20 -69.15 48.44
C LYS A 33 41.89 -67.88 47.91
N LYS A 34 43.22 -67.74 48.06
CA LYS A 34 43.95 -66.54 47.57
C LYS A 34 44.00 -66.44 46.03
N LYS A 35 44.09 -67.55 45.30
CA LYS A 35 44.12 -67.55 43.82
C LYS A 35 42.74 -67.34 43.17
N LYS A 36 41.65 -67.75 43.81
CA LYS A 36 40.28 -67.50 43.30
C LYS A 36 39.83 -66.06 43.51
N LYS A 37 40.20 -65.42 44.63
CA LYS A 37 39.86 -64.01 44.91
C LYS A 37 40.55 -63.05 43.94
N ILE A 38 41.84 -63.25 43.67
CA ILE A 38 42.61 -62.45 42.69
C ILE A 38 42.06 -62.64 41.25
N LYS A 39 41.68 -63.87 40.86
CA LYS A 39 41.06 -64.10 39.54
C LYS A 39 39.67 -63.47 39.41
N ALA A 40 38.84 -63.52 40.45
CA ALA A 40 37.50 -62.91 40.41
C ALA A 40 37.57 -61.36 40.39
N GLU A 41 38.55 -60.78 41.09
CA GLU A 41 38.79 -59.33 41.13
C GLU A 41 39.41 -58.80 39.81
N GLU A 42 40.27 -59.61 39.17
CA GLU A 42 40.82 -59.30 37.84
C GLU A 42 39.80 -59.49 36.70
N ILE A 43 38.87 -60.44 36.85
CA ILE A 43 37.73 -60.63 35.93
C ILE A 43 36.71 -59.49 36.09
N GLY A 44 36.36 -59.09 37.31
CA GLY A 44 35.46 -57.95 37.56
C GLY A 44 36.00 -56.60 37.06
N SER A 45 37.32 -56.38 37.12
CA SER A 45 37.99 -55.21 36.55
C SER A 45 37.96 -55.18 35.01
N LYS A 46 38.11 -56.34 34.35
CA LYS A 46 37.99 -56.47 32.89
C LYS A 46 36.55 -56.38 32.39
N GLU A 47 35.60 -56.91 33.15
CA GLU A 47 34.16 -56.78 32.87
C GLU A 47 33.68 -55.34 33.05
N SER A 48 34.10 -54.64 34.11
CA SER A 48 33.77 -53.22 34.34
C SER A 48 34.23 -52.31 33.20
N LYS A 49 35.42 -52.53 32.64
CA LYS A 49 35.93 -51.81 31.46
C LYS A 49 35.14 -52.12 30.19
N SER A 50 34.68 -53.36 30.03
CA SER A 50 33.89 -53.78 28.87
C SER A 50 32.47 -53.19 28.93
N VAL A 51 31.85 -53.18 30.11
CA VAL A 51 30.56 -52.53 30.37
C VAL A 51 30.67 -51.02 30.19
N PHE A 52 31.75 -50.38 30.65
CA PHE A 52 31.97 -48.95 30.45
C PHE A 52 32.11 -48.58 28.96
N ARG A 53 32.85 -49.38 28.18
CA ARG A 53 32.98 -49.19 26.72
C ARG A 53 31.64 -49.38 25.99
N ALA A 54 30.84 -50.38 26.38
CA ALA A 54 29.51 -50.59 25.82
C ALA A 54 28.58 -49.40 26.13
N LYS A 55 28.59 -48.90 27.37
CA LYS A 55 27.83 -47.69 27.75
C LYS A 55 28.25 -46.47 26.94
N MET A 56 29.56 -46.25 26.74
CA MET A 56 30.06 -45.16 25.89
C MET A 56 29.63 -45.30 24.42
N MET A 57 29.62 -46.52 23.87
CA MET A 57 29.12 -46.74 22.52
C MET A 57 27.62 -46.45 22.41
N VAL A 58 26.82 -46.83 23.41
CA VAL A 58 25.38 -46.48 23.43
C VAL A 58 25.20 -44.97 23.48
N TYR A 59 25.93 -44.25 24.35
CA TYR A 59 25.83 -42.79 24.39
C TYR A 59 26.26 -42.13 23.08
N LEU A 60 27.32 -42.63 22.43
CA LEU A 60 27.74 -42.12 21.12
C LEU A 60 26.68 -42.34 20.04
N VAL A 61 26.09 -43.54 19.99
CA VAL A 61 25.01 -43.84 19.03
C VAL A 61 23.81 -42.93 19.27
N LEU A 62 23.43 -42.71 20.53
CA LEU A 62 22.34 -41.80 20.89
C LEU A 62 22.63 -40.36 20.49
N ILE A 63 23.85 -39.86 20.75
CA ILE A 63 24.25 -38.51 20.36
C ILE A 63 24.22 -38.37 18.84
N VAL A 64 24.79 -39.33 18.11
CA VAL A 64 24.77 -39.31 16.64
C VAL A 64 23.35 -39.34 16.11
N SER A 65 22.48 -40.21 16.62
CA SER A 65 21.08 -40.25 16.19
C SER A 65 20.33 -38.95 16.49
N CYS A 66 20.55 -38.35 17.66
CA CYS A 66 19.92 -37.08 18.03
C CYS A 66 20.40 -35.94 17.14
N VAL A 67 21.71 -35.85 16.88
CA VAL A 67 22.27 -34.83 15.99
C VAL A 67 21.75 -35.01 14.58
N THR A 68 21.75 -36.23 14.04
CA THR A 68 21.22 -36.50 12.70
C THR A 68 19.73 -36.16 12.58
N ALA A 69 18.92 -36.56 13.55
CA ALA A 69 17.49 -36.23 13.55
C ALA A 69 17.28 -34.70 13.64
N ALA A 70 17.97 -34.01 14.56
CA ALA A 70 17.86 -32.56 14.71
C ALA A 70 18.31 -31.82 13.44
N THR A 71 19.40 -32.26 12.80
CA THR A 71 19.88 -31.66 11.55
C THR A 71 18.90 -31.89 10.41
N LEU A 72 18.34 -33.10 10.26
CA LEU A 72 17.34 -33.38 9.21
C LEU A 72 16.06 -32.58 9.43
N THR A 73 15.57 -32.50 10.66
CA THR A 73 14.41 -31.67 10.99
C THR A 73 14.69 -30.20 10.67
N TYR A 74 15.86 -29.68 11.08
CA TYR A 74 16.22 -28.29 10.80
C TYR A 74 16.25 -27.99 9.29
N PHE A 75 16.88 -28.82 8.47
CA PHE A 75 16.91 -28.60 7.02
C PHE A 75 15.52 -28.71 6.40
N PHE A 76 14.74 -29.74 6.76
CA PHE A 76 13.40 -29.90 6.21
C PHE A 76 12.47 -28.75 6.61
N THR A 77 12.51 -28.32 7.87
CA THR A 77 11.73 -27.19 8.36
C THR A 77 12.20 -25.89 7.71
N SER A 78 13.51 -25.64 7.60
CA SER A 78 14.04 -24.43 6.96
C SER A 78 13.71 -24.34 5.48
N ASP A 79 13.76 -25.46 4.75
CA ASP A 79 13.38 -25.51 3.34
C ASP A 79 11.87 -25.23 3.19
N GLN A 80 11.05 -25.82 4.06
CA GLN A 80 9.61 -25.58 4.07
C GLN A 80 9.26 -24.12 4.43
N GLU A 81 9.94 -23.52 5.42
CA GLU A 81 9.75 -22.13 5.82
C GLU A 81 10.06 -21.15 4.68
N GLU A 82 11.15 -21.38 3.92
CA GLU A 82 11.49 -20.55 2.75
C GLU A 82 10.48 -20.76 1.61
N ASP A 83 10.09 -22.00 1.32
CA ASP A 83 9.08 -22.31 0.29
C ASP A 83 7.72 -21.64 0.62
N ASP A 84 7.27 -21.73 1.88
CA ASP A 84 6.02 -21.13 2.34
C ASP A 84 6.09 -19.59 2.24
N PHE A 85 7.22 -18.99 2.65
CA PHE A 85 7.47 -17.55 2.52
C PHE A 85 7.43 -17.08 1.05
N GLU A 86 8.17 -17.73 0.15
CA GLU A 86 8.26 -17.34 -1.25
C GLU A 86 6.88 -17.46 -1.96
N ASN A 87 6.13 -18.52 -1.66
CA ASN A 87 4.81 -18.76 -2.23
C ASN A 87 3.77 -17.74 -1.75
N ASP A 88 3.73 -17.45 -0.45
CA ASP A 88 2.79 -16.49 0.11
C ASP A 88 3.13 -15.07 -0.34
N PHE A 89 4.41 -14.68 -0.32
CA PHE A 89 4.85 -13.38 -0.83
C PHE A 89 4.41 -13.18 -2.30
N LYS A 90 4.64 -14.18 -3.15
CA LYS A 90 4.22 -14.11 -4.56
C LYS A 90 2.71 -13.92 -4.69
N THR A 91 1.93 -14.62 -3.88
CA THR A 91 0.47 -14.47 -3.84
C THR A 91 0.07 -13.04 -3.45
N PHE A 92 0.72 -12.45 -2.46
CA PHE A 92 0.47 -11.06 -2.06
C PHE A 92 0.86 -10.07 -3.16
N ALA A 93 1.99 -10.27 -3.82
CA ALA A 93 2.44 -9.40 -4.90
C ALA A 93 1.51 -9.43 -6.13
N GLU A 94 1.01 -10.61 -6.49
CA GLU A 94 0.00 -10.78 -7.55
C GLU A 94 -1.30 -10.07 -7.16
N GLU A 95 -1.73 -10.18 -5.91
CA GLU A 95 -2.95 -9.53 -5.42
C GLU A 95 -2.81 -8.00 -5.41
N ILE A 96 -1.71 -7.45 -4.88
CA ILE A 96 -1.42 -6.00 -4.93
C ILE A 96 -1.48 -5.50 -6.36
N SER A 97 -0.81 -6.20 -7.28
CA SER A 97 -0.77 -5.83 -8.70
C SER A 97 -2.17 -5.81 -9.32
N ARG A 98 -2.99 -6.83 -9.01
CA ARG A 98 -4.35 -6.97 -9.53
C ARG A 98 -5.28 -5.87 -8.98
N VAL A 99 -5.25 -5.64 -7.67
CA VAL A 99 -6.09 -4.65 -6.99
C VAL A 99 -5.70 -3.24 -7.44
N ALA A 100 -4.41 -2.92 -7.48
CA ALA A 100 -3.93 -1.63 -7.97
C ALA A 100 -4.42 -1.35 -9.41
N LYS A 101 -4.24 -2.29 -10.35
CA LYS A 101 -4.73 -2.10 -11.72
C LYS A 101 -6.24 -1.86 -11.80
N ALA A 102 -7.00 -2.65 -11.03
CA ALA A 102 -8.45 -2.51 -10.99
C ALA A 102 -8.87 -1.15 -10.43
N ASP A 103 -8.20 -0.68 -9.37
CA ASP A 103 -8.46 0.62 -8.77
C ASP A 103 -8.15 1.77 -9.74
N LEU A 104 -6.99 1.74 -10.42
CA LEU A 104 -6.66 2.75 -11.44
C LEU A 104 -7.70 2.78 -12.57
N SER A 105 -8.11 1.61 -13.08
CA SER A 105 -9.16 1.50 -14.10
C SER A 105 -10.48 2.11 -13.61
N ALA A 106 -10.87 1.84 -12.37
CA ALA A 106 -12.10 2.39 -11.79
C ALA A 106 -12.08 3.93 -11.73
N LYS A 107 -10.91 4.56 -11.52
CA LYS A 107 -10.79 6.03 -11.54
C LYS A 107 -11.03 6.59 -12.95
N PHE A 108 -10.51 5.95 -14.00
CA PHE A 108 -10.80 6.32 -15.38
C PHE A 108 -12.29 6.15 -15.71
N ASP A 109 -12.91 5.05 -15.32
CA ASP A 109 -14.33 4.79 -15.55
C ASP A 109 -15.22 5.85 -14.88
N VAL A 110 -14.88 6.26 -13.65
CA VAL A 110 -15.58 7.33 -12.94
C VAL A 110 -15.41 8.68 -13.65
N ALA A 111 -14.19 9.00 -14.10
CA ALA A 111 -13.93 10.22 -14.86
C ALA A 111 -14.74 10.26 -16.18
N GLU A 112 -14.77 9.13 -16.90
CA GLU A 112 -15.52 9.01 -18.15
C GLU A 112 -17.02 9.13 -17.93
N SER A 113 -17.56 8.50 -16.88
CA SER A 113 -18.97 8.62 -16.50
C SER A 113 -19.37 10.08 -16.21
N MET A 114 -18.51 10.84 -15.53
CA MET A 114 -18.72 12.27 -15.30
C MET A 114 -18.71 13.08 -16.59
N SER A 115 -17.76 12.80 -17.50
CA SER A 115 -17.70 13.40 -18.83
C SER A 115 -18.99 13.17 -19.63
N ILE A 116 -19.43 11.90 -19.73
CA ILE A 116 -20.66 11.51 -20.42
C ILE A 116 -21.88 12.20 -19.80
N SER A 117 -21.96 12.23 -18.47
CA SER A 117 -23.06 12.88 -17.77
C SER A 117 -23.14 14.38 -18.09
N THR A 118 -22.00 15.06 -18.24
CA THR A 118 -21.95 16.49 -18.55
C THR A 118 -22.35 16.77 -19.98
N THR A 119 -21.84 16.00 -20.94
CA THR A 119 -22.27 16.08 -22.34
C THR A 119 -23.77 15.80 -22.49
N SER A 120 -24.28 14.75 -21.83
CA SER A 120 -25.70 14.39 -21.88
C SER A 120 -26.59 15.49 -21.31
N TYR A 121 -26.18 16.09 -20.18
CA TYR A 121 -26.93 17.18 -19.56
C TYR A 121 -26.98 18.41 -20.45
N ALA A 122 -25.83 18.82 -21.03
CA ALA A 122 -25.76 19.96 -21.93
C ALA A 122 -26.68 19.77 -23.15
N ILE A 123 -26.69 18.57 -23.75
CA ILE A 123 -27.56 18.24 -24.88
C ILE A 123 -29.05 18.36 -24.49
N GLU A 124 -29.44 17.76 -23.37
CA GLU A 124 -30.84 17.75 -22.91
C GLU A 124 -31.36 19.16 -22.64
N ARG A 125 -30.51 20.02 -22.05
CA ARG A 125 -30.85 21.43 -21.76
C ARG A 125 -30.76 22.34 -22.97
N GLY A 126 -30.07 21.93 -24.02
CA GLY A 126 -29.72 22.80 -25.15
C GLY A 126 -28.64 23.84 -24.80
N ASP A 127 -27.90 23.62 -23.71
CA ASP A 127 -26.80 24.50 -23.29
C ASP A 127 -25.62 24.38 -24.28
N GLN A 128 -24.84 25.44 -24.44
CA GLN A 128 -23.67 25.46 -25.32
C GLN A 128 -22.39 25.54 -24.50
N PHE A 129 -21.44 24.64 -24.76
CA PHE A 129 -20.12 24.73 -24.15
C PHE A 129 -19.39 26.03 -24.58
N PRO A 130 -18.59 26.64 -23.69
CA PRO A 130 -18.25 26.17 -22.33
C PRO A 130 -19.31 26.47 -21.24
N TYR A 131 -20.40 27.16 -21.59
CA TYR A 131 -21.43 27.69 -20.67
C TYR A 131 -22.38 26.61 -20.10
N VAL A 132 -21.82 25.67 -19.35
CA VAL A 132 -22.55 24.57 -18.73
C VAL A 132 -22.26 24.52 -17.23
N THR A 133 -23.32 24.57 -16.42
CA THR A 133 -23.25 24.34 -14.96
C THR A 133 -24.05 23.11 -14.63
N MET A 134 -23.35 22.07 -14.18
CA MET A 134 -23.94 20.81 -13.77
C MET A 134 -24.66 20.98 -12.42
N PRO A 135 -25.94 20.58 -12.32
CA PRO A 135 -26.68 20.63 -11.07
C PRO A 135 -26.21 19.54 -10.11
N ASP A 136 -26.35 19.81 -8.81
CA ASP A 136 -25.98 18.88 -7.73
C ASP A 136 -24.52 18.38 -7.82
N PHE A 137 -23.61 19.23 -8.33
CA PHE A 137 -22.23 18.83 -8.62
C PHE A 137 -21.50 18.25 -7.39
N GLU A 138 -21.66 18.86 -6.21
CA GLU A 138 -21.06 18.33 -4.98
C GLU A 138 -21.57 16.93 -4.65
N ARG A 139 -22.88 16.65 -4.80
CA ARG A 139 -23.44 15.33 -4.52
C ARG A 139 -22.92 14.28 -5.50
N ARG A 140 -22.84 14.64 -6.79
CA ARG A 140 -22.32 13.77 -7.84
C ARG A 140 -20.86 13.44 -7.59
N THR A 141 -20.05 14.47 -7.37
CA THR A 141 -18.61 14.31 -7.12
C THR A 141 -18.32 13.64 -5.78
N GLN A 142 -19.11 13.86 -4.73
CA GLN A 142 -18.97 13.15 -3.46
C GLN A 142 -19.06 11.63 -3.67
N LYS A 143 -20.08 11.15 -4.39
CA LYS A 143 -20.21 9.72 -4.70
C LYS A 143 -19.14 9.21 -5.64
N ALA A 144 -18.77 10.00 -6.65
CA ALA A 144 -17.66 9.65 -7.53
C ALA A 144 -16.34 9.47 -6.75
N ARG A 145 -16.02 10.40 -5.84
CA ARG A 145 -14.84 10.33 -4.95
C ARG A 145 -14.88 9.13 -4.00
N GLU A 146 -16.04 8.84 -3.39
CA GLU A 146 -16.23 7.65 -2.55
C GLU A 146 -15.98 6.34 -3.32
N MET A 147 -16.39 6.27 -4.59
CA MET A 147 -16.21 5.07 -5.41
C MET A 147 -14.79 4.95 -5.98
N SER A 148 -14.16 6.07 -6.34
CA SER A 148 -12.86 6.07 -7.02
C SER A 148 -11.69 6.34 -6.08
N GLY A 149 -11.91 6.64 -4.80
CA GLY A 149 -10.86 7.12 -3.90
C GLY A 149 -10.18 8.42 -4.36
N ALA A 150 -10.75 9.14 -5.33
CA ALA A 150 -10.18 10.41 -5.80
C ALA A 150 -10.33 11.47 -4.72
N GLU A 151 -9.29 12.25 -4.49
CA GLU A 151 -9.34 13.29 -3.48
C GLU A 151 -10.23 14.46 -3.92
N LEU A 152 -10.10 14.83 -5.20
CA LEU A 152 -10.72 15.98 -5.82
C LEU A 152 -11.18 15.63 -7.23
N ILE A 153 -12.32 16.19 -7.64
CA ILE A 153 -12.82 16.10 -9.02
C ILE A 153 -13.21 17.51 -9.45
N THR A 154 -12.54 18.05 -10.45
CA THR A 154 -12.84 19.39 -10.99
C THR A 154 -13.04 19.33 -12.50
N VAL A 155 -13.84 20.25 -13.03
CA VAL A 155 -14.03 20.43 -14.48
C VAL A 155 -13.43 21.75 -14.91
N THR A 156 -12.66 21.70 -15.98
CA THR A 156 -11.99 22.83 -16.62
C THR A 156 -12.44 22.87 -18.08
N PRO A 157 -13.40 23.74 -18.45
CA PRO A 157 -13.77 23.94 -19.84
C PRO A 157 -12.58 24.43 -20.67
N LEU A 158 -12.51 24.05 -21.94
CA LEU A 158 -11.53 24.60 -22.87
C LEU A 158 -12.19 25.76 -23.61
N CYS A 159 -11.70 26.97 -23.32
CA CYS A 159 -12.23 28.21 -23.87
C CYS A 159 -11.26 28.79 -24.89
N ASP A 160 -11.77 29.16 -26.07
CA ASP A 160 -11.00 29.98 -27.01
C ASP A 160 -10.79 31.38 -26.42
N THR A 161 -9.61 31.95 -26.63
CA THR A 161 -9.30 33.32 -26.23
C THR A 161 -10.31 34.36 -26.75
N ASP A 162 -10.96 34.10 -27.88
CA ASP A 162 -11.98 34.97 -28.48
C ASP A 162 -13.28 35.05 -27.65
N ILE A 163 -13.52 34.10 -26.73
CA ILE A 163 -14.75 34.00 -25.93
C ILE A 163 -14.56 34.22 -24.43
N ILE A 164 -13.38 34.66 -24.00
CA ILE A 164 -13.02 34.83 -22.58
C ILE A 164 -13.98 35.79 -21.87
N THR A 165 -14.32 36.93 -22.46
CA THR A 165 -15.20 37.92 -21.80
C THR A 165 -16.62 37.38 -21.58
N GLN A 166 -17.13 36.56 -22.51
CA GLN A 166 -18.42 35.89 -22.34
C GLN A 166 -18.34 34.82 -21.24
N TRP A 167 -17.23 34.05 -21.20
CA TRP A 167 -16.98 33.08 -20.13
C TRP A 167 -16.91 33.74 -18.76
N GLU A 168 -16.13 34.80 -18.60
CA GLU A 168 -15.98 35.55 -17.35
C GLU A 168 -17.33 36.07 -16.85
N SER A 169 -18.16 36.61 -17.76
CA SER A 169 -19.52 37.07 -17.44
C SER A 169 -20.42 35.91 -16.99
N TYR A 170 -20.36 34.77 -17.68
CA TYR A 170 -21.08 33.56 -17.31
C TYR A 170 -20.66 33.05 -15.92
N ALA A 171 -19.36 32.98 -15.67
CA ALA A 171 -18.79 32.46 -14.44
C ALA A 171 -19.23 33.26 -13.20
N GLN A 172 -19.39 34.57 -13.35
CA GLN A 172 -19.93 35.44 -12.29
C GLN A 172 -21.41 35.12 -12.00
N LEU A 173 -22.22 34.97 -13.05
CA LEU A 173 -23.66 34.76 -12.94
C LEU A 173 -24.03 33.38 -12.38
N GLU A 174 -23.31 32.35 -12.80
CA GLU A 174 -23.64 30.96 -12.51
C GLU A 174 -22.83 30.37 -11.35
N SER A 175 -22.43 31.21 -10.39
CA SER A 175 -21.58 30.82 -9.25
C SER A 175 -22.33 30.22 -8.05
N SER A 176 -23.66 30.04 -8.14
CA SER A 176 -24.49 29.55 -7.01
C SER A 176 -24.11 28.13 -6.54
N TRP A 177 -23.54 27.33 -7.45
CA TRP A 177 -23.13 25.95 -7.16
C TRP A 177 -22.13 25.87 -6.00
N ILE A 178 -21.33 26.92 -5.76
CA ILE A 178 -20.37 26.96 -4.65
C ILE A 178 -21.13 26.90 -3.32
N GLN A 179 -22.10 27.78 -3.13
CA GLN A 179 -22.88 27.85 -1.88
C GLN A 179 -23.75 26.60 -1.70
N GLU A 180 -24.30 26.07 -2.79
CA GLU A 180 -25.04 24.80 -2.79
C GLU A 180 -24.16 23.65 -2.34
N GLY A 181 -22.94 23.55 -2.89
CA GLY A 181 -21.97 22.52 -2.50
C GLY A 181 -21.47 22.67 -1.06
N LEU A 182 -21.22 23.89 -0.60
CA LEU A 182 -20.89 24.16 0.81
C LEU A 182 -22.03 23.71 1.73
N ALA A 183 -23.29 23.90 1.35
CA ALA A 183 -24.43 23.41 2.13
C ALA A 183 -24.46 21.88 2.21
N VAL A 184 -24.14 21.17 1.11
CA VAL A 184 -24.02 19.70 1.11
C VAL A 184 -22.91 19.22 2.04
N GLN A 185 -21.81 19.96 2.14
CA GLN A 185 -20.69 19.70 3.06
C GLN A 185 -20.99 20.08 4.52
N GLY A 186 -22.14 20.69 4.82
CA GLY A 186 -22.45 21.18 6.17
C GLY A 186 -21.76 22.51 6.52
N LEU A 187 -21.26 23.24 5.52
CA LEU A 187 -20.52 24.50 5.62
C LEU A 187 -21.35 25.70 5.14
N SER A 188 -22.67 25.66 5.27
CA SER A 188 -23.57 26.70 4.74
C SER A 188 -23.33 28.11 5.29
N SER A 189 -22.64 28.26 6.42
CA SER A 189 -22.27 29.57 7.00
C SER A 189 -20.97 30.15 6.46
N VAL A 190 -20.18 29.37 5.72
CA VAL A 190 -18.94 29.83 5.10
C VAL A 190 -19.28 30.74 3.93
N ASN A 191 -18.65 31.92 3.90
CA ASN A 191 -18.69 32.82 2.76
C ASN A 191 -17.43 32.60 1.91
N PRO A 192 -17.55 32.03 0.70
CA PRO A 192 -16.40 31.73 -0.14
C PRO A 192 -15.74 32.98 -0.77
N GLY A 193 -16.34 34.16 -0.60
CA GLY A 193 -15.93 35.37 -1.31
C GLY A 193 -16.41 35.37 -2.77
N PRO A 194 -16.14 36.46 -3.50
CA PRO A 194 -16.54 36.57 -4.90
C PRO A 194 -15.66 35.69 -5.80
N VAL A 195 -16.27 35.13 -6.85
CA VAL A 195 -15.51 34.53 -7.97
C VAL A 195 -14.65 35.63 -8.62
N PRO A 196 -13.36 35.36 -8.93
CA PRO A 196 -12.52 36.30 -9.68
C PRO A 196 -13.15 36.71 -11.01
N LEU A 197 -13.14 38.01 -11.29
CA LEU A 197 -13.75 38.54 -12.51
C LEU A 197 -13.07 37.98 -13.76
N ASN A 198 -11.74 37.93 -13.74
CA ASN A 198 -10.94 37.58 -14.91
C ASN A 198 -10.31 36.21 -14.75
N ILE A 199 -10.10 35.56 -15.90
CA ILE A 199 -9.19 34.42 -15.97
C ILE A 199 -7.79 34.87 -15.56
N HIS A 200 -7.14 34.10 -14.70
CA HIS A 200 -5.82 34.42 -14.14
C HIS A 200 -4.94 33.17 -14.05
N PRO A 201 -3.60 33.30 -14.16
CA PRO A 201 -2.72 32.15 -14.12
C PRO A 201 -2.74 31.47 -12.75
N LEU A 202 -2.56 30.15 -12.73
CA LEU A 202 -2.06 29.44 -11.55
C LEU A 202 -0.58 29.81 -11.36
N LEU A 203 -0.26 30.42 -10.23
CA LEU A 203 1.10 30.80 -9.88
C LEU A 203 1.64 29.82 -8.84
N VAL A 204 2.57 28.96 -9.27
CA VAL A 204 3.30 28.03 -8.39
C VAL A 204 4.65 28.65 -8.05
N GLU A 205 5.01 28.68 -6.76
CA GLU A 205 6.26 29.29 -6.32
C GLU A 205 7.46 28.57 -6.93
N GLY A 206 8.33 29.33 -7.62
CA GLY A 206 9.53 28.79 -8.25
C GLY A 206 9.33 28.20 -9.65
N GLU A 207 8.10 28.14 -10.16
CA GLU A 207 7.81 27.70 -11.53
C GLU A 207 7.58 28.88 -12.47
N GLU A 208 8.09 28.76 -13.70
CA GLU A 208 7.76 29.68 -14.79
C GLU A 208 6.48 29.22 -15.50
N ILE A 209 5.66 30.18 -15.93
CA ILE A 209 4.48 29.87 -16.74
C ILE A 209 4.93 29.27 -18.07
N PRO A 210 4.52 28.05 -18.41
CA PRO A 210 4.91 27.41 -19.66
C PRO A 210 4.28 28.14 -20.85
N PRO A 211 4.95 28.19 -22.00
CA PRO A 211 4.34 28.71 -23.22
C PRO A 211 3.25 27.74 -23.71
N ASN A 212 2.02 28.24 -23.85
CA ASN A 212 0.94 27.46 -24.46
C ASN A 212 1.10 27.43 -26.00
N GLU A 213 1.74 26.39 -26.50
CA GLU A 213 2.02 26.16 -27.91
C GLU A 213 1.28 24.91 -28.45
N GLY A 214 1.36 24.68 -29.76
CA GLY A 214 0.81 23.48 -30.39
C GLY A 214 -0.72 23.47 -30.47
N ILE A 215 -1.33 22.32 -30.14
CA ILE A 215 -2.77 22.05 -30.38
C ILE A 215 -3.71 22.84 -29.46
N LEU A 216 -3.20 23.29 -28.30
CA LEU A 216 -3.94 24.11 -27.33
C LEU A 216 -3.64 25.61 -27.45
N LYS A 217 -2.85 26.02 -28.45
CA LYS A 217 -2.52 27.43 -28.66
C LYS A 217 -3.80 28.26 -28.87
N GLY A 218 -3.93 29.34 -28.10
CA GLY A 218 -5.12 30.21 -28.14
C GLY A 218 -6.29 29.70 -27.31
N MET A 219 -6.08 28.65 -26.51
CA MET A 219 -7.04 28.18 -25.52
C MET A 219 -6.61 28.56 -24.11
N VAL A 220 -7.58 28.64 -23.21
CA VAL A 220 -7.42 28.70 -21.75
C VAL A 220 -8.29 27.62 -21.11
N ALA A 221 -7.89 27.10 -19.95
CA ALA A 221 -8.64 26.09 -19.20
C ALA A 221 -9.01 26.61 -17.80
N PRO A 222 -9.97 27.55 -17.68
CA PRO A 222 -10.38 28.07 -16.39
C PRO A 222 -10.98 26.94 -15.53
N CYS A 223 -10.56 26.84 -14.27
CA CYS A 223 -11.25 26.01 -13.30
C CYS A 223 -12.68 26.53 -13.09
N TRP A 224 -13.65 25.61 -13.17
CA TRP A 224 -15.06 25.92 -13.03
C TRP A 224 -15.67 25.25 -11.81
N GLN A 225 -16.36 24.11 -11.96
CA GLN A 225 -16.96 23.39 -10.85
C GLN A 225 -15.99 22.38 -10.25
N THR A 226 -15.83 22.42 -8.93
CA THR A 226 -14.98 21.50 -8.18
C THR A 226 -15.78 20.78 -7.09
N GLY A 227 -15.51 19.48 -6.91
CA GLY A 227 -16.00 18.68 -5.79
C GLY A 227 -15.27 19.05 -4.51
N LYS A 228 -15.90 18.85 -3.35
CA LYS A 228 -15.59 19.64 -2.15
C LYS A 228 -15.60 21.14 -2.49
N ALA A 229 -16.78 21.66 -2.85
CA ALA A 229 -17.00 23.07 -3.19
C ALA A 229 -16.17 24.01 -2.30
N PRO A 230 -15.49 25.01 -2.91
CA PRO A 230 -14.37 25.66 -2.29
C PRO A 230 -14.83 26.63 -1.20
N ILE A 231 -14.11 26.65 -0.08
CA ILE A 231 -14.29 27.66 0.98
C ILE A 231 -13.71 29.03 0.60
N ASN A 232 -12.99 29.09 -0.52
CA ASN A 232 -12.48 30.31 -1.14
C ASN A 232 -12.66 30.23 -2.66
N ALA A 233 -13.49 31.10 -3.22
CA ALA A 233 -13.86 31.10 -4.63
C ALA A 233 -12.72 31.53 -5.58
N THR A 234 -11.54 31.92 -5.06
CA THR A 234 -10.40 32.37 -5.88
C THR A 234 -9.89 31.33 -6.88
N ILE A 235 -10.14 30.04 -6.63
CA ILE A 235 -9.76 28.97 -7.57
C ILE A 235 -10.58 29.00 -8.87
N VAL A 236 -11.78 29.57 -8.85
CA VAL A 236 -12.60 29.70 -10.05
C VAL A 236 -11.93 30.71 -11.00
N ASN A 237 -11.94 30.43 -12.30
CA ASN A 237 -11.23 31.19 -13.33
C ASN A 237 -9.69 31.14 -13.24
N THR A 238 -9.11 30.29 -12.40
CA THR A 238 -7.68 29.99 -12.51
C THR A 238 -7.42 29.16 -13.76
N ASP A 239 -6.54 29.61 -14.66
CA ASP A 239 -6.18 28.94 -15.90
C ASP A 239 -5.20 27.79 -15.63
N PHE A 240 -5.67 26.56 -15.79
CA PHE A 240 -4.85 25.37 -15.53
C PHE A 240 -3.84 25.12 -16.65
N LEU A 241 -3.98 25.73 -17.85
CA LEU A 241 -2.95 25.63 -18.89
C LEU A 241 -1.67 26.42 -18.56
N THR A 242 -1.67 27.23 -17.49
CA THR A 242 -0.45 27.88 -16.99
C THR A 242 0.32 27.01 -16.00
N TRP A 243 -0.14 25.78 -15.72
CA TRP A 243 0.59 24.77 -14.95
C TRP A 243 1.23 23.76 -15.89
N GLY A 244 2.56 23.63 -15.84
CA GLY A 244 3.36 22.82 -16.77
C GLY A 244 2.84 21.39 -16.93
N THR A 245 2.72 20.67 -15.82
CA THR A 245 2.26 19.28 -15.82
C THR A 245 0.84 19.14 -16.35
N TYR A 246 -0.06 20.10 -16.07
CA TYR A 246 -1.41 20.07 -16.62
C TYR A 246 -1.41 20.32 -18.13
N LEU A 247 -0.65 21.31 -18.61
CA LEU A 247 -0.55 21.62 -20.05
C LEU A 247 -0.02 20.42 -20.84
N GLU A 248 0.99 19.72 -20.32
CA GLU A 248 1.56 18.50 -20.92
C GLU A 248 0.49 17.41 -21.08
N VAL A 249 -0.22 17.08 -19.99
CA VAL A 249 -1.24 16.03 -19.99
C VAL A 249 -2.44 16.45 -20.83
N ALA A 250 -2.89 17.70 -20.75
CA ALA A 250 -4.00 18.22 -21.54
C ALA A 250 -3.69 18.16 -23.05
N THR A 251 -2.46 18.49 -23.44
CA THR A 251 -1.99 18.36 -24.82
C THR A 251 -2.06 16.91 -25.29
N ALA A 252 -1.59 15.98 -24.47
CA ALA A 252 -1.66 14.55 -24.78
C ALA A 252 -3.12 14.08 -24.91
N VAL A 253 -4.00 14.44 -23.97
CA VAL A 253 -5.43 14.08 -23.98
C VAL A 253 -6.12 14.60 -25.25
N VAL A 254 -5.87 15.86 -25.62
CA VAL A 254 -6.49 16.44 -26.81
C VAL A 254 -5.95 15.80 -28.09
N GLN A 255 -4.66 15.49 -28.15
CA GLN A 255 -4.04 14.83 -29.30
C GLN A 255 -4.51 13.38 -29.48
N ALA A 256 -4.56 12.61 -28.39
CA ALA A 256 -4.91 11.19 -28.43
C ALA A 256 -6.42 10.93 -28.31
N ARG A 257 -7.19 11.93 -27.90
CA ARG A 257 -8.64 11.85 -27.66
C ARG A 257 -9.03 10.75 -26.65
N LYS A 258 -8.23 10.60 -25.60
CA LYS A 258 -8.47 9.68 -24.48
C LYS A 258 -7.88 10.24 -23.19
N GLY A 259 -8.32 9.74 -22.05
CA GLY A 259 -7.80 10.18 -20.76
C GLY A 259 -6.37 9.71 -20.50
N PHE A 260 -5.64 10.47 -19.69
CA PHE A 260 -4.29 10.15 -19.23
C PHE A 260 -4.10 10.54 -17.77
N ILE A 261 -3.22 9.82 -17.09
CA ILE A 261 -2.70 10.20 -15.77
C ILE A 261 -1.42 11.02 -15.96
N SER A 262 -1.20 12.03 -15.10
CA SER A 262 0.01 12.83 -15.05
C SER A 262 1.23 12.00 -14.64
N LYS A 263 2.41 12.62 -14.55
CA LYS A 263 3.51 12.10 -13.73
C LYS A 263 3.16 12.14 -12.25
N ILE A 264 3.96 11.49 -11.41
CA ILE A 264 3.95 11.75 -9.97
C ILE A 264 4.53 13.15 -9.76
N ASP A 265 3.75 14.01 -9.12
CA ASP A 265 4.09 15.43 -8.97
C ASP A 265 3.52 16.00 -7.67
N ASP A 266 4.12 17.10 -7.24
CA ASP A 266 3.55 17.93 -6.19
C ASP A 266 2.44 18.79 -6.79
N ILE A 267 1.21 18.32 -6.64
CA ILE A 267 0.05 19.11 -7.05
C ILE A 267 0.01 20.36 -6.15
N PRO A 268 -0.10 21.58 -6.70
CA PRO A 268 -0.11 22.82 -5.93
C PRO A 268 -1.46 23.02 -5.23
N ILE A 269 -1.83 22.09 -4.36
CA ILE A 269 -3.12 21.99 -3.65
C ILE A 269 -3.36 23.26 -2.82
N THR A 270 -2.29 23.84 -2.26
CA THR A 270 -2.33 25.08 -1.50
C THR A 270 -2.72 26.26 -2.38
N GLU A 271 -2.06 26.42 -3.53
CA GLU A 271 -2.32 27.46 -4.52
C GLU A 271 -3.70 27.27 -5.16
N MET A 272 -4.14 26.02 -5.31
CA MET A 272 -5.50 25.68 -5.72
C MET A 272 -6.56 26.04 -4.66
N GLY A 273 -6.17 26.57 -3.50
CA GLY A 273 -7.08 27.00 -2.44
C GLY A 273 -7.81 25.85 -1.76
N TYR A 274 -7.31 24.63 -1.92
CA TYR A 274 -7.91 23.42 -1.38
C TYR A 274 -7.37 23.15 0.02
N PHE A 275 -7.93 23.86 1.00
CA PHE A 275 -7.63 23.64 2.40
C PHE A 275 -8.56 22.55 2.96
N ASP A 276 -8.07 21.32 3.11
CA ASP A 276 -8.73 20.40 4.02
C ASP A 276 -8.41 20.81 5.46
N TYR A 277 -9.37 21.48 6.12
CA TYR A 277 -9.24 21.91 7.51
C TYR A 277 -9.07 20.71 8.47
N HIS A 278 -9.33 19.48 8.01
CA HIS A 278 -9.27 18.27 8.82
C HIS A 278 -7.96 17.48 8.72
N ASP A 279 -7.06 17.77 7.77
CA ASP A 279 -5.79 17.03 7.70
C ASP A 279 -4.57 17.91 7.36
N ARG A 280 -4.05 18.59 8.38
CA ARG A 280 -2.82 19.37 8.27
C ARG A 280 -1.57 18.54 7.96
N ARG A 281 -1.62 17.20 8.08
CA ARG A 281 -0.49 16.32 7.69
C ARG A 281 -0.36 16.15 6.19
N ARG A 282 -1.41 16.49 5.42
CA ARG A 282 -1.39 16.43 3.95
C ARG A 282 -0.93 17.74 3.29
N LEU A 283 -0.71 18.80 4.07
CA LEU A 283 -0.39 20.15 3.59
C LEU A 283 1.12 20.38 3.30
N SER A 284 1.99 19.39 3.52
CA SER A 284 3.44 19.56 3.44
C SER A 284 4.11 19.03 2.17
N GLY A 285 3.36 18.61 1.14
CA GLY A 285 3.98 17.89 0.00
C GLY A 285 4.60 16.56 0.43
N GLU A 286 4.13 16.00 1.55
CA GLU A 286 4.72 14.80 2.16
C GLU A 286 4.23 13.53 1.46
N TYR A 287 3.11 13.60 0.71
CA TYR A 287 2.54 12.46 0.00
C TYR A 287 2.45 12.76 -1.50
N PRO A 288 2.97 11.88 -2.35
CA PRO A 288 2.96 12.10 -3.79
C PRO A 288 1.53 11.98 -4.33
N HIS A 289 1.24 12.78 -5.35
CA HIS A 289 -0.03 12.74 -6.06
C HIS A 289 0.18 12.59 -7.55
N SER A 290 -0.88 12.21 -8.23
CA SER A 290 -1.02 12.37 -9.68
C SER A 290 -2.43 12.85 -9.97
N PHE A 291 -2.73 13.20 -11.22
CA PHE A 291 -4.10 13.48 -11.61
C PHE A 291 -4.42 12.87 -12.96
N ILE A 292 -5.66 12.42 -13.11
CA ILE A 292 -6.21 11.95 -14.38
C ILE A 292 -6.92 13.12 -15.06
N LEU A 293 -6.59 13.38 -16.32
CA LEU A 293 -7.39 14.22 -17.21
C LEU A 293 -8.24 13.34 -18.13
N GLN A 294 -9.55 13.58 -18.13
CA GLN A 294 -10.51 12.89 -19.00
C GLN A 294 -11.20 13.91 -19.93
N PRO A 295 -11.24 13.67 -21.25
CA PRO A 295 -11.87 14.61 -22.18
C PRO A 295 -13.39 14.66 -22.02
N VAL A 296 -13.95 15.87 -22.10
CA VAL A 296 -15.37 16.15 -22.25
C VAL A 296 -15.65 16.48 -23.70
N TYR A 297 -16.55 15.72 -24.31
CA TYR A 297 -16.93 15.89 -25.72
C TYR A 297 -18.18 16.78 -25.83
N LYS A 298 -18.26 17.61 -26.88
CA LYS A 298 -19.42 18.46 -27.13
C LYS A 298 -20.72 17.67 -27.28
N ASP A 299 -20.61 16.56 -27.99
CA ASP A 299 -21.68 15.60 -28.29
C ASP A 299 -21.11 14.17 -28.42
N PHE A 300 -21.98 13.19 -28.68
CA PHE A 300 -21.62 11.77 -28.80
C PHE A 300 -21.29 11.33 -30.25
N LEU A 301 -21.03 12.26 -31.17
CA LEU A 301 -20.63 11.93 -32.53
C LEU A 301 -19.15 11.55 -32.58
N GLY A 302 -18.76 10.64 -33.49
CA GLY A 302 -17.36 10.26 -33.66
C GLY A 302 -16.43 11.41 -34.06
N THR A 303 -16.98 12.52 -34.58
CA THR A 303 -16.26 13.74 -34.96
C THR A 303 -16.37 14.86 -33.92
N SER A 304 -16.91 14.57 -32.74
CA SER A 304 -17.13 15.54 -31.66
C SER A 304 -15.82 16.22 -31.24
N ILE A 305 -15.89 17.51 -30.93
CA ILE A 305 -14.73 18.25 -30.41
C ILE A 305 -14.64 18.10 -28.90
N ILE A 306 -13.41 18.18 -28.35
CA ILE A 306 -13.18 18.23 -26.92
C ILE A 306 -13.44 19.68 -26.48
N VAL A 307 -14.29 19.86 -25.47
CA VAL A 307 -14.78 21.17 -24.99
C VAL A 307 -14.43 21.45 -23.54
N GLY A 308 -13.78 20.50 -22.88
CA GLY A 308 -13.39 20.58 -21.49
C GLY A 308 -12.67 19.33 -21.06
N LEU A 309 -12.09 19.37 -19.86
CA LEU A 309 -11.39 18.27 -19.24
C LEU A 309 -11.91 18.10 -17.81
N TYR A 310 -12.16 16.86 -17.41
CA TYR A 310 -12.28 16.52 -16.00
C TYR A 310 -10.91 16.20 -15.45
N MET A 311 -10.56 16.77 -14.31
CA MET A 311 -9.37 16.45 -13.55
C MET A 311 -9.75 15.71 -12.26
N LEU A 312 -9.20 14.52 -12.06
CA LEU A 312 -9.35 13.73 -10.85
C LEU A 312 -8.00 13.60 -10.15
N VAL A 313 -7.89 14.05 -8.91
CA VAL A 313 -6.66 13.93 -8.12
C VAL A 313 -6.57 12.52 -7.50
N VAL A 314 -5.43 11.88 -7.72
CA VAL A 314 -5.06 10.54 -7.27
C VAL A 314 -4.02 10.67 -6.14
N PRO A 315 -4.46 10.58 -4.87
CA PRO A 315 -3.58 10.50 -3.72
C PRO A 315 -2.98 9.11 -3.56
N TRP A 316 -1.67 8.94 -3.70
CA TRP A 316 -1.04 7.62 -3.65
C TRP A 316 -1.01 7.01 -2.24
N ASP A 317 -1.06 7.83 -1.19
CA ASP A 317 -1.21 7.35 0.20
C ASP A 317 -2.56 6.66 0.45
N ILE A 318 -3.64 7.14 -0.19
CA ILE A 318 -4.95 6.50 -0.14
C ILE A 318 -5.02 5.34 -1.15
N TYR A 319 -4.37 5.47 -2.30
CA TYR A 319 -4.34 4.43 -3.32
C TYR A 319 -3.82 3.10 -2.76
N PHE A 320 -2.81 3.14 -1.87
CA PHE A 320 -2.25 1.95 -1.24
C PHE A 320 -2.93 1.54 0.09
N GLN A 321 -4.06 2.15 0.45
CA GLN A 321 -4.88 1.70 1.58
C GLN A 321 -5.79 0.55 1.17
N ASP A 322 -6.10 -0.32 2.12
CA ASP A 322 -7.02 -1.45 1.97
C ASP A 322 -6.71 -2.42 0.82
N ILE A 323 -5.47 -2.38 0.28
CA ILE A 323 -5.02 -3.32 -0.77
C ILE A 323 -4.83 -4.73 -0.20
N LEU A 324 -4.21 -4.82 0.97
CA LEU A 324 -3.97 -6.10 1.65
C LEU A 324 -4.91 -6.25 2.85
N PRO A 325 -5.39 -7.46 3.14
CA PRO A 325 -6.21 -7.72 4.32
C PRO A 325 -5.40 -7.58 5.62
N GLU A 326 -6.11 -7.41 6.74
CA GLU A 326 -5.49 -7.45 8.07
C GLU A 326 -4.68 -8.74 8.29
N GLY A 327 -3.49 -8.60 8.88
CA GLY A 327 -2.57 -9.71 9.14
C GLY A 327 -1.50 -9.91 8.05
N THR A 328 -1.67 -9.32 6.86
CA THR A 328 -0.68 -9.37 5.77
C THR A 328 0.27 -8.16 5.82
N ASP A 329 1.09 -8.12 6.87
CA ASP A 329 2.09 -7.06 7.05
C ASP A 329 3.45 -7.43 6.45
N GLY A 330 4.15 -6.41 5.94
CA GLY A 330 5.56 -6.49 5.60
C GLY A 330 5.84 -6.64 4.12
N VAL A 331 4.98 -6.10 3.25
CA VAL A 331 5.26 -6.00 1.81
C VAL A 331 5.67 -4.56 1.51
N GLU A 332 6.75 -4.39 0.75
CA GLU A 332 7.20 -3.07 0.29
C GLU A 332 6.85 -2.91 -1.19
N VAL A 333 6.35 -1.72 -1.55
CA VAL A 333 5.97 -1.38 -2.92
C VAL A 333 6.71 -0.13 -3.34
N VAL A 334 7.50 -0.25 -4.39
CA VAL A 334 8.17 0.87 -5.05
C VAL A 334 7.30 1.28 -6.24
N LEU A 335 6.63 2.41 -6.10
CA LEU A 335 5.88 3.07 -7.16
C LEU A 335 6.87 3.91 -7.97
N SER A 336 6.93 3.69 -9.28
CA SER A 336 7.72 4.51 -10.19
C SER A 336 6.93 4.91 -11.43
N ASP A 337 7.25 6.07 -11.97
CA ASP A 337 6.81 6.50 -13.29
C ASP A 337 8.02 6.72 -14.23
N SER A 338 7.80 6.58 -15.54
CA SER A 338 8.86 6.77 -16.54
C SER A 338 9.29 8.23 -16.74
N CYS A 339 8.67 9.18 -16.02
CA CYS A 339 8.95 10.61 -16.05
C CYS A 339 9.84 11.05 -14.87
N GLY A 340 10.25 10.12 -14.00
CA GLY A 340 11.28 10.31 -12.98
C GLY A 340 10.77 10.22 -11.54
N GLY A 341 9.47 10.11 -11.32
CA GLY A 341 8.90 9.93 -9.98
C GLY A 341 9.20 8.52 -9.46
N THR A 342 9.68 8.40 -8.22
CA THR A 342 9.84 7.11 -7.54
C THR A 342 9.61 7.28 -6.05
N TYR A 343 8.75 6.43 -5.46
CA TYR A 343 8.41 6.48 -4.04
C TYR A 343 8.23 5.07 -3.51
N THR A 344 8.61 4.86 -2.26
CA THR A 344 8.47 3.55 -1.60
C THR A 344 7.42 3.58 -0.51
N TYR A 345 6.56 2.57 -0.49
CA TYR A 345 5.52 2.34 0.51
C TYR A 345 5.77 1.02 1.26
N GLU A 346 5.50 1.00 2.56
CA GLU A 346 5.38 -0.21 3.36
C GLU A 346 3.89 -0.52 3.58
N LEU A 347 3.44 -1.69 3.14
CA LEU A 347 2.08 -2.17 3.34
C LEU A 347 2.02 -3.05 4.60
N LEU A 348 1.17 -2.63 5.53
CA LEU A 348 0.90 -3.26 6.82
C LEU A 348 -0.58 -3.67 6.87
N GLY A 349 -0.92 -4.74 6.15
CA GLY A 349 -2.30 -5.12 5.89
C GLY A 349 -3.05 -3.95 5.21
N PRO A 350 -4.13 -3.42 5.81
CA PRO A 350 -4.92 -2.36 5.20
C PRO A 350 -4.22 -0.99 5.20
N VAL A 351 -3.08 -0.84 5.88
CA VAL A 351 -2.40 0.45 6.02
C VAL A 351 -1.20 0.53 5.08
N GLY A 352 -1.25 1.44 4.11
CA GLY A 352 -0.11 1.83 3.28
C GLY A 352 0.62 3.04 3.87
N ASN A 353 1.87 2.86 4.29
CA ASN A 353 2.70 3.93 4.83
C ASN A 353 3.78 4.35 3.83
N LEU A 354 3.89 5.65 3.56
CA LEU A 354 4.99 6.17 2.75
C LEU A 354 6.31 6.08 3.54
N LYS A 355 7.31 5.39 2.98
CA LYS A 355 8.69 5.40 3.50
C LYS A 355 9.47 6.63 3.04
N GLY A 356 9.19 7.12 1.83
CA GLY A 356 9.77 8.34 1.27
C GLY A 356 9.99 8.27 -0.23
N GLU A 357 10.61 9.32 -0.76
CA GLU A 357 11.06 9.42 -2.16
C GLU A 357 12.24 8.47 -2.43
N GLY A 358 12.27 7.92 -3.63
CA GLY A 358 13.26 6.98 -4.12
C GLY A 358 12.88 5.52 -3.87
N ASP A 359 13.73 4.65 -4.39
CA ASP A 359 13.67 3.22 -4.11
C ASP A 359 14.36 2.94 -2.77
N LEU A 360 13.56 2.66 -1.75
CA LEU A 360 13.96 2.45 -0.36
C LEU A 360 13.64 1.02 0.11
N HIS A 361 13.48 0.07 -0.82
CA HIS A 361 13.26 -1.32 -0.45
C HIS A 361 14.51 -1.93 0.22
N ASN A 362 14.32 -3.01 0.99
CA ASN A 362 15.46 -3.78 1.51
C ASN A 362 16.11 -4.63 0.40
N THR A 363 17.34 -4.27 0.03
CA THR A 363 18.13 -4.92 -1.04
C THR A 363 18.48 -6.41 -0.78
N GLU A 364 18.30 -6.93 0.43
CA GLU A 364 18.37 -8.38 0.68
C GLU A 364 17.37 -9.16 -0.17
N TYR A 365 16.26 -8.51 -0.54
CA TYR A 365 15.15 -9.12 -1.24
C TYR A 365 15.10 -8.84 -2.75
N ASP A 366 16.18 -8.31 -3.35
CA ASP A 366 16.28 -8.09 -4.81
C ASP A 366 15.85 -9.32 -5.62
N LYS A 367 16.22 -10.53 -5.15
CA LYS A 367 15.88 -11.81 -5.81
C LYS A 367 14.38 -12.10 -5.88
N HIS A 368 13.58 -11.46 -5.02
CA HIS A 368 12.14 -11.65 -4.92
C HIS A 368 11.33 -10.57 -5.63
N ARG A 369 11.95 -9.64 -6.35
CA ARG A 369 11.23 -8.56 -7.03
C ARG A 369 10.10 -9.11 -7.92
N VAL A 370 8.88 -8.65 -7.67
CA VAL A 370 7.74 -8.83 -8.57
C VAL A 370 7.39 -7.48 -9.18
N SER A 371 7.52 -7.36 -10.49
CA SER A 371 7.24 -6.11 -11.21
C SER A 371 5.90 -6.18 -11.93
N SER A 372 5.11 -5.11 -11.82
CA SER A 372 3.81 -4.99 -12.46
C SER A 372 3.62 -3.60 -13.06
N GLN A 373 3.36 -3.54 -14.37
CA GLN A 373 3.03 -2.32 -15.09
C GLN A 373 1.57 -1.93 -14.84
N LEU A 374 1.30 -0.71 -14.35
CA LEU A 374 -0.05 -0.24 -14.02
C LEU A 374 -0.79 0.40 -15.19
N THR A 375 -0.08 1.15 -16.02
CA THR A 375 -0.64 1.78 -17.23
C THR A 375 -0.29 0.96 -18.46
N ASP A 376 -1.22 0.88 -19.41
CA ASP A 376 -0.89 0.35 -20.73
C ASP A 376 0.16 1.24 -21.39
N GLN A 377 1.17 0.63 -22.04
CA GLN A 377 2.28 1.34 -22.69
C GLN A 377 1.79 2.55 -23.48
N GLY A 378 2.15 3.73 -22.98
CA GLY A 378 1.76 5.01 -23.56
C GLY A 378 2.56 5.39 -24.79
N SER A 379 2.11 6.43 -25.49
CA SER A 379 2.96 7.14 -26.45
C SER A 379 4.16 7.76 -25.75
N ALA A 380 5.21 8.13 -26.49
CA ALA A 380 6.47 8.70 -25.94
C ALA A 380 6.32 9.96 -25.03
N THR A 381 5.13 10.54 -24.93
CA THR A 381 4.78 11.70 -24.09
C THR A 381 3.99 11.35 -22.83
N GLN A 382 3.73 10.06 -22.57
CA GLN A 382 2.97 9.59 -21.41
C GLN A 382 3.89 8.89 -20.43
N CYS A 383 3.66 9.11 -19.13
CA CYS A 383 4.37 8.40 -18.08
C CYS A 383 3.80 6.98 -17.92
N ASP A 384 4.67 5.98 -18.04
CA ASP A 384 4.35 4.60 -17.74
C ASP A 384 4.60 4.34 -16.26
N TYR A 385 3.61 3.76 -15.58
CA TYR A 385 3.68 3.46 -14.15
C TYR A 385 4.05 2.00 -13.91
N THR A 386 4.97 1.77 -12.97
CA THR A 386 5.41 0.44 -12.55
C THR A 386 5.35 0.33 -11.03
N LEU A 387 4.86 -0.81 -10.55
CA LEU A 387 5.01 -1.25 -9.17
C LEU A 387 6.07 -2.34 -9.11
N ASP A 388 7.12 -2.10 -8.35
CA ASP A 388 8.06 -3.15 -7.95
C ASP A 388 7.79 -3.54 -6.50
N ILE A 389 7.45 -4.80 -6.30
CA ILE A 389 6.95 -5.32 -5.03
C ILE A 389 7.99 -6.26 -4.44
N TYR A 390 8.29 -6.07 -3.16
CA TYR A 390 9.31 -6.79 -2.42
C TYR A 390 8.78 -7.27 -1.07
N PRO A 391 9.24 -8.41 -0.56
CA PRO A 391 9.03 -8.75 0.84
C PRO A 391 9.94 -7.89 1.74
N SER A 392 9.66 -7.89 3.04
CA SER A 392 10.50 -7.26 4.05
C SER A 392 10.89 -8.27 5.13
N ASP A 393 11.83 -7.86 6.00
CA ASP A 393 12.15 -8.61 7.20
C ASP A 393 10.91 -8.87 8.04
N LYS A 394 9.95 -7.94 8.09
CA LYS A 394 8.72 -8.12 8.85
C LYS A 394 7.88 -9.28 8.32
N LEU A 395 7.83 -9.47 7.00
CA LEU A 395 7.14 -10.61 6.40
C LEU A 395 7.94 -11.91 6.60
N LYS A 396 9.25 -11.91 6.31
CA LYS A 396 10.11 -13.09 6.50
C LYS A 396 10.11 -13.62 7.93
N ASN A 397 10.16 -12.72 8.92
CA ASN A 397 10.11 -13.07 10.35
C ASN A 397 8.82 -13.80 10.77
N LYS A 398 7.75 -13.79 9.96
CA LYS A 398 6.52 -14.58 10.22
C LYS A 398 6.71 -16.06 9.93
N TYR A 399 7.67 -16.41 9.07
CA TYR A 399 7.95 -17.78 8.65
C TYR A 399 9.12 -18.40 9.42
N GLU A 400 10.01 -17.58 9.99
CA GLU A 400 11.08 -18.08 10.86
C GLU A 400 10.50 -18.66 12.17
N SER A 401 10.56 -19.99 12.37
CA SER A 401 10.14 -20.57 13.65
C SER A 401 11.12 -20.21 14.77
N LYS A 402 10.68 -19.32 15.66
CA LYS A 402 11.38 -19.02 16.92
C LYS A 402 10.97 -19.95 18.07
N ASP A 403 9.92 -20.75 17.86
CA ASP A 403 9.38 -21.67 18.86
C ASP A 403 9.89 -23.09 18.63
N PRO A 404 10.34 -23.79 19.70
CA PRO A 404 10.72 -25.19 19.57
C PRO A 404 9.49 -26.02 19.20
N LEU A 405 9.61 -26.86 18.16
CA LEU A 405 8.62 -27.86 17.78
C LEU A 405 8.21 -28.69 19.01
N ILE A 406 7.03 -28.41 19.57
CA ILE A 406 6.43 -29.22 20.63
C ILE A 406 5.80 -30.44 19.94
N PHE A 407 6.53 -31.54 19.86
CA PHE A 407 5.92 -32.84 19.56
C PHE A 407 5.09 -33.29 20.76
N ALA A 408 3.77 -33.34 20.60
CA ALA A 408 2.81 -33.88 21.57
C ALA A 408 2.71 -35.41 21.47
#